data_AF-A0A7V4J557-F1
#
_entry.id   AF-A0A7V4J557-F1
#
_cell.length_a   1.000
_cell.length_b   1.000
_cell.length_c   1.000
_cell.angle_alpha   90.00
_cell.angle_beta   90.00
_cell.angle_gamma   90.00
#
_symmetry.space_group_name_H-M   'P 1'
#
loop_
_entity.id
_entity.type
_entity.pdbx_description
1 polymer ?
#
loop_
_entity_poly.entity_id
_entity_poly.type
_entity_poly.pdbx_seq_one_letter_code
_entity_poly.pdbx_strand_id
1 'polypeptide(L)'
;SDLAGSGVMFSIDTETGFPAAIIINAAWGLGENVVQGTVNPDEYTVFKPLLDHKGLKPIIKKNLGAKEKKMIYATGGSRPTKNIDTPAWQRMQFVLNDAEILTLARWAKIIEQHYQMPMDMEWAKDGADVTVRRIVTENGVVIHEDTFVSHYRPWRAMFLIGTGGAAAGERSSG
;
A
#
# COMPACT_ATOMS: atom_id res chain seq x y z
N SER A 1 -8.08 -6.02 7.21
CA SER A 1 -7.28 -5.00 6.51
C SER A 1 -6.21 -4.30 7.36
N ASP A 2 -6.24 -4.29 8.70
CA ASP A 2 -5.35 -3.48 9.56
C ASP A 2 -3.90 -3.99 9.73
N LEU A 3 -3.58 -5.17 9.18
CA LEU A 3 -2.28 -5.83 9.33
C LEU A 3 -1.29 -5.57 8.19
N ALA A 4 -1.74 -5.05 7.04
CA ALA A 4 -0.88 -4.68 5.92
C ALA A 4 -0.84 -3.15 5.78
N GLY A 5 -1.25 -2.59 4.65
CA GLY A 5 -1.13 -1.16 4.42
C GLY A 5 -2.14 -0.65 3.42
N SER A 6 -2.17 0.66 3.29
CA SER A 6 -3.13 1.38 2.47
C SER A 6 -2.55 2.72 2.06
N GLY A 7 -3.21 3.39 1.15
CA GLY A 7 -2.89 4.77 0.82
C GLY A 7 -3.62 5.24 -0.42
N VAL A 8 -2.98 6.17 -1.12
CA VAL A 8 -3.53 6.80 -2.32
C VAL A 8 -2.55 6.63 -3.48
N MET A 9 -3.05 6.71 -4.70
CA MET A 9 -2.22 6.76 -5.89
C MET A 9 -2.82 7.72 -6.92
N PHE A 10 -1.94 8.45 -7.58
CA PHE A 10 -2.29 9.44 -8.59
C PHE A 10 -1.74 8.98 -9.94
N SER A 11 -2.54 9.06 -10.99
CA SER A 11 -2.08 8.72 -12.35
C SER A 11 -1.28 9.83 -13.02
N ILE A 12 -0.91 10.87 -12.27
CA ILE A 12 -0.11 12.02 -12.68
C ILE A 12 0.84 12.39 -11.55
N ASP A 13 1.98 12.98 -11.87
CA ASP A 13 2.76 13.69 -10.86
C ASP A 13 2.01 14.96 -10.45
N THR A 14 1.47 14.98 -9.24
CA THR A 14 0.66 16.09 -8.71
C THR A 14 1.48 17.33 -8.38
N GLU A 15 2.81 17.21 -8.22
CA GLU A 15 3.68 18.36 -7.94
C GLU A 15 4.06 19.08 -9.24
N THR A 16 4.45 18.32 -10.27
CA THR A 16 4.98 18.88 -11.53
C THR A 16 3.95 18.94 -12.66
N GLY A 17 2.86 18.19 -12.54
CA GLY A 17 1.91 17.96 -13.62
C GLY A 17 2.41 17.00 -14.70
N PHE A 18 3.52 16.28 -14.48
CA PHE A 18 4.08 15.37 -15.46
C PHE A 18 3.15 14.15 -15.68
N PRO A 19 2.52 14.01 -16.86
CA PRO A 19 1.43 13.06 -17.08
C PRO A 19 1.93 11.66 -17.40
N ALA A 20 3.23 11.38 -17.37
CA ALA A 20 3.78 10.05 -17.63
C ALA A 20 4.29 9.35 -16.35
N ALA A 21 4.05 9.94 -15.19
CA ALA A 21 4.33 9.33 -13.89
C ALA A 21 3.05 8.87 -13.19
N ILE A 22 3.17 7.80 -12.41
CA ILE A 22 2.21 7.43 -11.36
C ILE A 22 2.92 7.61 -10.03
N ILE A 23 2.25 8.28 -9.10
CA ILE A 23 2.71 8.44 -7.72
C ILE A 23 1.87 7.55 -6.82
N ILE A 24 2.50 6.73 -5.99
CA ILE A 24 1.82 5.84 -5.04
C ILE A 24 2.32 6.18 -3.65
N ASN A 25 1.40 6.53 -2.76
CA ASN A 25 1.67 6.77 -1.35
C ASN A 25 1.17 5.59 -0.52
N ALA A 26 1.95 5.16 0.47
CA ALA A 26 1.61 4.01 1.30
C ALA A 26 1.96 4.22 2.78
N ALA A 27 1.03 3.88 3.67
CA ALA A 27 1.28 3.75 5.11
C ALA A 27 0.77 2.41 5.64
N TRP A 28 1.21 2.06 6.85
CA TRP A 28 0.74 0.87 7.56
C TRP A 28 -0.65 1.12 8.17
N GLY A 29 -1.47 0.08 8.25
CA GLY A 29 -2.82 0.15 8.82
C GLY A 29 -3.87 0.71 7.86
N LEU A 30 -4.99 1.19 8.42
CA LEU A 30 -6.14 1.72 7.68
C LEU A 30 -5.82 3.10 7.04
N GLY A 31 -6.42 3.35 5.87
CA GLY A 31 -6.04 4.45 4.96
C GLY A 31 -6.43 5.85 5.41
N GLU A 32 -7.29 5.97 6.43
CA GLU A 32 -7.81 7.24 6.93
C GLU A 32 -6.69 8.21 7.33
N ASN A 33 -5.59 7.71 7.90
CA ASN A 33 -4.43 8.54 8.26
C ASN A 33 -3.69 9.13 7.04
N VAL A 34 -3.64 8.40 5.93
CA VAL A 34 -2.97 8.86 4.69
C VAL A 34 -3.81 9.95 4.04
N VAL A 35 -5.13 9.75 3.97
CA VAL A 35 -6.07 10.73 3.41
C VAL A 35 -6.10 12.02 4.24
N GLN A 36 -5.97 11.94 5.56
CA GLN A 36 -5.92 13.10 6.45
C GLN A 36 -4.54 13.78 6.53
N GLY A 37 -3.51 13.26 5.87
CA GLY A 37 -2.16 13.84 5.88
C GLY A 37 -1.44 13.78 7.24
N THR A 38 -1.85 12.89 8.13
CA THR A 38 -1.36 12.84 9.52
C THR A 38 -0.08 12.02 9.70
N VAL A 39 0.36 11.32 8.65
CA VAL A 39 1.53 10.45 8.64
C VAL A 39 2.32 10.69 7.37
N ASN A 40 3.66 10.73 7.47
CA ASN A 40 4.55 10.77 6.31
C ASN A 40 4.68 9.35 5.71
N PRO A 41 4.06 9.08 4.53
CA PRO A 41 3.98 7.76 3.93
C PRO A 41 5.24 7.42 3.13
N ASP A 42 5.39 6.15 2.73
CA ASP A 42 6.28 5.83 1.63
C ASP A 42 5.73 6.42 0.33
N GLU A 43 6.62 6.85 -0.56
CA GLU A 43 6.27 7.34 -1.89
C GLU A 43 7.00 6.53 -2.96
N TYR A 44 6.27 6.10 -3.98
CA TYR A 44 6.81 5.37 -5.12
C TYR A 44 6.43 6.09 -6.42
N THR A 45 7.44 6.34 -7.26
CA THR A 45 7.23 6.94 -8.59
C THR A 45 7.45 5.89 -9.67
N VAL A 46 6.46 5.72 -10.55
CA VAL A 46 6.49 4.72 -11.63
C VAL A 46 6.33 5.40 -12.99
N PHE A 47 7.17 5.04 -13.95
CA PHE A 47 7.11 5.56 -15.32
C PHE A 47 6.08 4.79 -16.16
N LYS A 48 4.97 5.45 -16.49
CA LYS A 48 3.84 4.84 -17.23
C LYS A 48 4.21 4.23 -18.58
N PRO A 49 5.01 4.89 -19.45
CA PRO A 49 5.27 4.39 -20.80
C PRO A 49 5.91 3.00 -20.85
N LEU A 50 6.63 2.61 -19.79
CA LEU A 50 7.35 1.34 -19.74
C LEU A 50 6.60 0.23 -18.98
N LEU A 51 5.38 0.49 -18.47
CA LEU A 51 4.62 -0.47 -17.66
C LEU A 51 4.21 -1.76 -18.37
N ASP A 52 4.03 -1.70 -19.69
CA ASP A 52 3.57 -2.83 -20.51
C ASP A 52 4.74 -3.65 -21.08
N HIS A 53 5.97 -3.15 -20.93
CA HIS A 53 7.16 -3.83 -21.42
C HIS A 53 7.50 -5.01 -20.51
N LYS A 54 7.20 -6.22 -20.99
CA LYS A 54 7.55 -7.47 -20.30
C LYS A 54 9.07 -7.51 -20.07
N GLY A 55 9.48 -7.61 -18.81
CA GLY A 55 10.88 -7.65 -18.38
C GLY A 55 11.41 -6.35 -17.78
N LEU A 56 10.71 -5.23 -17.93
CA LEU A 56 11.08 -3.97 -17.27
C LEU A 56 10.36 -3.79 -15.93
N LYS A 57 11.03 -3.08 -15.01
CA LYS A 57 10.47 -2.63 -13.73
C LYS A 57 10.62 -1.10 -13.64
N PRO A 58 9.70 -0.33 -14.23
CA PRO A 58 9.86 1.13 -14.38
C PRO A 58 9.60 1.92 -13.08
N ILE A 59 10.09 1.45 -11.95
CA ILE A 59 10.06 2.17 -10.68
C ILE A 59 11.25 3.14 -10.67
N ILE A 60 10.97 4.44 -10.78
CA ILE A 60 12.00 5.49 -10.90
C ILE A 60 12.53 5.89 -9.52
N LYS A 61 11.65 5.91 -8.52
CA LYS A 61 11.95 6.42 -7.17
C LYS A 61 11.20 5.63 -6.11
N LYS A 62 11.84 5.43 -4.95
CA LYS A 62 11.22 4.93 -3.72
C LYS A 62 11.73 5.77 -2.56
N ASN A 63 10.84 6.52 -1.90
CA ASN A 63 11.17 7.27 -0.69
C ASN A 63 10.54 6.57 0.50
N LEU A 64 11.35 6.31 1.52
CA LEU A 64 10.89 5.69 2.75
C LEU A 64 10.30 6.78 3.66
N GLY A 65 9.01 6.68 3.96
CA GLY A 65 8.32 7.56 4.89
C GLY A 65 8.60 7.21 6.34
N ALA A 66 8.46 8.20 7.22
CA ALA A 66 8.65 8.01 8.66
C ALA A 66 7.63 7.03 9.27
N LYS A 67 6.40 7.00 8.72
CA LYS A 67 5.30 6.06 9.07
C LYS A 67 5.09 5.91 10.58
N GLU A 68 5.16 7.01 11.34
CA GLU A 68 5.30 6.97 12.80
C GLU A 68 4.09 6.37 13.52
N LYS A 69 2.90 6.52 12.92
CA LYS A 69 1.64 6.00 13.44
C LYS A 69 0.95 5.15 12.39
N LYS A 70 0.14 4.20 12.85
CA LYS A 70 -0.78 3.41 12.04
C LYS A 70 -2.13 3.28 12.72
N MET A 71 -3.19 3.26 11.92
CA MET A 71 -4.55 3.06 12.42
C MET A 71 -4.93 1.58 12.33
N ILE A 72 -5.49 1.06 13.42
CA ILE A 72 -5.97 -0.33 13.51
C ILE A 72 -7.41 -0.36 14.03
N TYR A 73 -8.10 -1.50 13.86
CA TYR A 73 -9.41 -1.69 14.48
C TYR A 73 -9.28 -1.73 16.01
N ALA A 74 -10.22 -1.09 16.70
CA ALA A 74 -10.28 -1.15 18.14
C ALA A 74 -11.05 -2.41 18.58
N THR A 75 -10.46 -3.21 19.49
CA THR A 75 -11.18 -4.29 20.18
C THR A 75 -11.85 -3.72 21.43
N GLY A 76 -13.16 -3.45 21.34
CA GLY A 76 -13.98 -2.94 22.45
C GLY A 76 -13.82 -1.43 22.69
N GLY A 77 -14.95 -0.72 22.76
CA GLY A 77 -15.01 0.73 22.96
C GLY A 77 -16.08 1.41 22.09
N SER A 78 -16.30 2.72 22.28
CA SER A 78 -17.27 3.50 21.51
C SER A 78 -16.78 3.93 20.12
N ARG A 79 -15.47 3.82 19.84
CA ARG A 79 -14.86 4.16 18.55
C ARG A 79 -14.35 2.89 17.85
N PRO A 80 -14.60 2.73 16.53
CA PRO A 80 -14.25 1.52 15.79
C PRO A 80 -12.76 1.39 15.47
N THR A 81 -12.00 2.48 15.53
CA THR A 81 -10.58 2.54 15.15
C THR A 81 -9.74 3.26 16.20
N LYS A 82 -8.44 2.96 16.24
CA LYS A 82 -7.47 3.67 17.08
C LYS A 82 -6.11 3.80 16.40
N ASN A 83 -5.40 4.88 16.72
CA ASN A 83 -4.02 5.09 16.30
C ASN A 83 -3.04 4.50 17.31
N ILE A 84 -2.04 3.79 16.80
CA ILE A 84 -0.94 3.23 17.58
C ILE A 84 0.39 3.63 16.94
N ASP A 85 1.45 3.66 17.75
CA ASP A 85 2.80 3.89 17.22
C ASP A 85 3.25 2.69 16.39
N THR A 86 3.84 2.98 15.24
CA THR A 86 4.43 1.96 14.38
C THR A 86 5.77 1.53 14.96
N PRO A 87 6.00 0.22 15.19
CA PRO A 87 7.29 -0.27 15.67
C PRO A 87 8.44 0.18 14.77
N ALA A 88 9.60 0.51 15.36
CA ALA A 88 10.77 1.03 14.64
C ALA A 88 11.17 0.14 13.44
N TRP A 89 11.17 -1.18 13.62
CA TRP A 89 11.50 -2.13 12.55
C TRP A 89 10.53 -2.04 11.37
N GLN A 90 9.25 -1.75 11.61
CA GLN A 90 8.23 -1.62 10.58
C GLN A 90 8.30 -0.24 9.89
N ARG A 91 8.74 0.81 10.61
CA ARG A 91 9.03 2.13 10.03
C ARG A 91 10.18 2.07 9.01
N MET A 92 11.18 1.23 9.28
CA MET A 92 12.35 1.00 8.41
C MET A 92 12.06 0.12 7.18
N GLN A 93 10.82 -0.33 6.99
CA GLN A 93 10.42 -1.16 5.85
C GLN A 93 9.49 -0.39 4.91
N PHE A 94 9.63 -0.66 3.61
CA PHE A 94 8.63 -0.28 2.63
C PHE A 94 7.34 -1.07 2.84
N VAL A 95 6.21 -0.37 2.75
CA VAL A 95 4.86 -0.97 2.82
C VAL A 95 4.61 -1.92 1.66
N LEU A 96 5.10 -1.55 0.47
CA LEU A 96 4.90 -2.28 -0.77
C LEU A 96 6.22 -2.85 -1.29
N ASN A 97 6.17 -4.06 -1.82
CA ASN A 97 7.25 -4.59 -2.64
C ASN A 97 7.09 -4.17 -4.12
N ASP A 98 8.13 -4.41 -4.92
CA ASP A 98 8.17 -4.01 -6.34
C ASP A 98 7.03 -4.61 -7.17
N ALA A 99 6.64 -5.86 -6.91
CA ALA A 99 5.55 -6.49 -7.63
C ALA A 99 4.20 -5.84 -7.31
N GLU A 100 4.01 -5.43 -6.06
CA GLU A 100 2.82 -4.73 -5.59
C GLU A 100 2.76 -3.30 -6.16
N ILE A 101 3.88 -2.56 -6.12
CA ILE A 101 4.01 -1.24 -6.74
C ILE A 101 3.62 -1.30 -8.23
N LEU A 102 4.17 -2.27 -8.97
CA LEU A 102 3.87 -2.44 -10.40
C LEU A 102 2.43 -2.89 -10.64
N THR A 103 1.82 -3.65 -9.73
CA THR A 103 0.42 -4.08 -9.85
C THR A 103 -0.52 -2.87 -9.69
N LEU A 104 -0.34 -2.09 -8.62
CA LEU A 104 -1.08 -0.85 -8.39
C LEU A 104 -0.92 0.13 -9.55
N ALA A 105 0.31 0.34 -10.03
CA ALA A 105 0.56 1.23 -11.16
C ALA A 105 -0.15 0.79 -12.45
N ARG A 106 -0.21 -0.51 -12.73
CA ARG A 106 -0.98 -1.01 -13.88
C ARG A 106 -2.48 -0.76 -13.73
N TRP A 107 -3.03 -0.90 -12.53
CA TRP A 107 -4.43 -0.56 -12.29
C TRP A 107 -4.70 0.94 -12.40
N ALA A 108 -3.83 1.79 -11.84
CA ALA A 108 -3.96 3.23 -12.00
C ALA A 108 -4.00 3.65 -13.48
N LYS A 109 -3.12 3.04 -14.30
CA LYS A 109 -3.14 3.23 -15.76
C LYS A 109 -4.45 2.78 -16.41
N ILE A 110 -4.98 1.61 -16.04
CA ILE A 110 -6.26 1.09 -16.57
C ILE A 110 -7.42 2.01 -16.18
N ILE A 111 -7.43 2.52 -14.94
CA ILE A 111 -8.48 3.41 -14.42
C ILE A 111 -8.41 4.77 -15.13
N GLU A 112 -7.24 5.38 -15.24
CA GLU A 112 -7.03 6.60 -16.03
C GLU A 112 -7.51 6.42 -17.47
N GLN A 113 -7.17 5.30 -18.10
CA GLN A 113 -7.64 4.96 -19.45
C GLN A 113 -9.16 4.76 -19.51
N HIS A 114 -9.82 4.35 -18.43
CA HIS A 114 -11.27 4.24 -18.42
C HIS A 114 -11.94 5.63 -18.36
N TYR A 115 -11.43 6.51 -17.49
CA TYR A 115 -11.98 7.85 -17.27
C TYR A 115 -11.46 8.93 -18.22
N GLN A 116 -10.45 8.61 -19.03
CA GLN A 116 -9.83 9.53 -20.02
C GLN A 116 -9.25 10.80 -19.40
N MET A 117 -8.88 10.75 -18.13
CA MET A 117 -8.32 11.89 -17.39
C MET A 117 -7.47 11.42 -16.20
N PRO A 118 -6.58 12.27 -15.66
CA PRO A 118 -5.84 11.94 -14.46
C PRO A 118 -6.77 11.63 -13.28
N MET A 119 -6.49 10.53 -12.58
CA MET A 119 -7.32 10.04 -11.48
C MET A 119 -6.54 10.05 -10.16
N ASP A 120 -7.29 10.34 -9.09
CA ASP A 120 -6.92 10.06 -7.70
C ASP A 120 -7.65 8.78 -7.26
N MET A 121 -6.91 7.85 -6.69
CA MET A 121 -7.39 6.53 -6.31
C MET A 121 -6.91 6.15 -4.92
N GLU A 122 -7.84 5.79 -4.06
CA GLU A 122 -7.54 5.14 -2.79
C GLU A 122 -7.30 3.66 -3.01
N TRP A 123 -6.38 3.07 -2.27
CA TRP A 123 -6.17 1.63 -2.26
C TRP A 123 -5.92 1.09 -0.85
N ALA A 124 -6.37 -0.14 -0.59
CA ALA A 124 -6.06 -0.84 0.65
C ALA A 124 -5.64 -2.27 0.35
N LYS A 125 -4.60 -2.75 1.02
CA LYS A 125 -4.13 -4.14 1.00
C LYS A 125 -4.58 -4.85 2.26
N ASP A 126 -5.25 -5.98 2.10
CA ASP A 126 -5.55 -6.84 3.23
C ASP A 126 -4.29 -7.60 3.70
N GLY A 127 -4.07 -7.62 5.01
CA GLY A 127 -3.18 -8.60 5.65
C GLY A 127 -3.94 -9.88 5.97
N ALA A 128 -3.22 -11.00 6.07
CA ALA A 128 -3.78 -12.28 6.52
C ALA A 128 -3.00 -12.78 7.74
N ASP A 129 -3.72 -13.23 8.77
CA ASP A 129 -3.10 -14.05 9.79
C ASP A 129 -3.01 -15.48 9.27
N VAL A 130 -1.81 -16.06 9.33
CA VAL A 130 -1.60 -17.48 9.02
C VAL A 130 -1.23 -18.19 10.30
N THR A 131 -1.97 -19.27 10.56
CA THR A 131 -1.64 -20.20 11.62
C THR A 131 -0.69 -21.25 11.05
N VAL A 132 0.55 -21.28 11.56
CA VAL A 132 1.54 -22.28 11.19
C VAL A 132 1.61 -23.32 12.29
N ARG A 133 1.33 -24.59 11.95
CA ARG A 133 1.60 -25.74 12.82
C ARG A 133 2.95 -26.33 12.43
N ARG A 134 3.91 -26.29 13.34
CA ARG A 134 5.25 -26.87 13.15
C ARG A 134 5.32 -28.16 13.97
N ILE A 135 5.68 -29.25 13.30
CA ILE A 135 5.92 -30.58 13.91
C ILE A 135 7.35 -30.97 13.55
N VAL A 136 8.19 -31.15 14.55
CA VAL A 136 9.57 -31.63 14.40
C VAL A 136 9.59 -33.10 14.80
N THR A 137 10.12 -33.94 13.92
CA THR A 137 10.26 -35.38 14.17
C THR A 137 11.71 -35.81 14.05
N GLU A 138 12.12 -36.74 14.91
CA GLU A 138 13.41 -37.42 14.85
C GLU A 138 13.14 -38.93 14.91
N ASN A 139 13.64 -39.68 13.91
CA ASN A 139 13.41 -41.12 13.77
C ASN A 139 11.92 -41.54 13.81
N GLY A 140 11.03 -40.69 13.30
CA GLY A 140 9.58 -40.93 13.29
C GLY A 140 8.87 -40.60 14.60
N VAL A 141 9.59 -40.16 15.63
CA VAL A 141 9.02 -39.69 16.90
C VAL A 141 8.87 -38.17 16.85
N VAL A 142 7.70 -37.67 17.22
CA VAL A 142 7.47 -36.22 17.38
C VAL A 142 8.23 -35.74 18.60
N ILE A 143 9.20 -34.85 18.39
CA ILE A 143 10.02 -34.25 19.45
C ILE A 143 9.62 -32.81 19.76
N HIS A 144 8.91 -32.15 18.85
CA HIS A 144 8.37 -30.82 19.08
C HIS A 144 7.10 -30.62 18.26
N GLU A 145 6.10 -30.02 18.89
CA GLU A 145 4.90 -29.58 18.21
C GLU A 145 4.47 -28.24 18.80
N ASP A 146 4.33 -27.25 17.93
CA ASP A 146 3.79 -25.96 18.29
C ASP A 146 2.95 -25.37 17.16
N THR A 147 2.07 -24.45 17.55
CA THR A 147 1.27 -23.65 16.63
C THR A 147 1.56 -22.20 16.93
N PHE A 148 2.01 -21.46 15.93
CA PHE A 148 2.25 -20.03 16.05
C PHE A 148 1.52 -19.28 14.95
N VAL A 149 1.02 -18.10 15.29
CA VAL A 149 0.41 -17.19 14.34
C VAL A 149 1.52 -16.34 13.74
N SER A 150 1.63 -16.34 12.43
CA SER A 150 2.52 -15.47 11.68
C SER A 150 1.69 -14.53 10.83
N HIS A 151 2.07 -13.25 10.83
CA HIS A 151 1.46 -12.28 9.93
C HIS A 151 1.96 -12.56 8.51
N TYR A 152 1.11 -13.20 7.71
CA TYR A 152 1.46 -13.62 6.36
C TYR A 152 1.00 -12.58 5.35
N ARG A 153 1.90 -12.31 4.41
CA ARG A 153 1.59 -11.50 3.22
C ARG A 153 1.24 -12.50 2.11
N PRO A 154 -0.04 -12.70 1.76
CA PRO A 154 -0.40 -13.62 0.70
C PRO A 154 0.24 -13.20 -0.62
N TRP A 155 0.68 -14.19 -1.41
CA TRP A 155 1.21 -13.98 -2.77
C TRP A 155 0.20 -13.31 -3.72
N ARG A 156 -1.08 -13.26 -3.33
CA ARG A 156 -2.12 -12.43 -3.93
C ARG A 156 -2.58 -11.39 -2.91
N ALA A 157 -2.08 -10.17 -3.02
CA ALA A 157 -2.68 -9.03 -2.36
C ALA A 157 -4.02 -8.71 -3.05
N MET A 158 -5.11 -8.69 -2.27
CA MET A 158 -6.37 -8.11 -2.73
C MET A 158 -6.32 -6.61 -2.47
N PHE A 159 -6.62 -5.83 -3.49
CA PHE A 159 -6.70 -4.39 -3.38
C PHE A 159 -8.12 -3.94 -3.66
N LEU A 160 -8.65 -3.11 -2.78
CA LEU A 160 -9.89 -2.37 -3.00
C LEU A 160 -9.51 -0.99 -3.51
N ILE A 161 -10.04 -0.57 -4.67
CA ILE A 161 -9.75 0.74 -5.25
C ILE A 161 -11.03 1.58 -5.28
N GLY A 162 -10.97 2.78 -4.71
CA GLY A 162 -12.02 3.80 -4.80
C GLY A 162 -11.51 5.04 -5.52
N THR A 163 -12.32 5.68 -6.37
CA THR A 163 -11.92 6.91 -7.09
C THR A 163 -12.38 8.14 -6.32
N GLY A 164 -11.43 8.97 -5.89
CA GLY A 164 -11.68 10.37 -5.53
C GLY A 164 -11.89 11.19 -6.80
N GLY A 165 -12.55 12.35 -6.72
CA GLY A 165 -12.80 13.19 -7.91
C GLY A 165 -11.54 13.56 -8.70
N ALA A 166 -11.73 14.06 -9.93
CA ALA A 166 -10.66 14.51 -10.82
C ALA A 166 -9.62 15.39 -10.12
N ALA A 167 -8.33 15.09 -10.30
CA ALA A 167 -7.25 15.94 -9.81
C ALA A 167 -7.26 17.28 -10.57
N ALA A 168 -7.97 18.27 -10.05
CA ALA A 168 -8.16 19.58 -10.67
C ALA A 168 -6.89 20.43 -10.51
N GLY A 169 -6.14 20.59 -11.61
CA GLY A 169 -5.20 21.69 -11.78
C GLY A 169 -5.95 22.94 -12.24
N GLU A 170 -6.59 23.66 -11.34
CA GLU A 170 -7.08 25.02 -11.63
C GLU A 170 -5.94 26.03 -11.44
N ARG A 171 -5.42 26.54 -12.57
CA ARG A 171 -4.67 27.80 -12.59
C ARG A 171 -5.66 28.94 -12.37
N SER A 172 -5.56 29.62 -11.24
CA SER A 172 -6.18 30.93 -11.07
C SER A 172 -5.44 31.95 -11.95
N SER A 173 -6.04 32.32 -13.07
CA SER A 173 -5.78 33.60 -13.73
C SER A 173 -6.72 34.65 -13.13
N GLY A 174 -6.14 35.62 -12.41
CA GLY A 174 -6.78 36.82 -11.87
C GLY A 174 -5.71 37.83 -11.52
#